data_AF-M0IVA3-F1
#
_entry.id   AF-M0IVA3-F1
#
_cell.length_a   1.000
_cell.length_b   1.000
_cell.length_c   1.000
_cell.angle_alpha   90.00
_cell.angle_beta   90.00
_cell.angle_gamma   90.00
#
_symmetry.space_group_name_H-M   'P 1'
#
loop_
_entity.id
_entity.type
_entity.pdbx_description
1 polymer ?
#
loop_
_entity_poly.entity_id
_entity_poly.type
_entity_poly.pdbx_seq_one_letter_code
_entity_poly.pdbx_strand_id
1 'polypeptide(L)'
;MLSILQAGVPGGPELLILFFIGLLLVVPLAVAFFVYRDAKRRNSRHALAWGIGAFLGGVIVWILYFVVRDEVGSSGTTASV
;
A
#
# COMPACT_ATOMS: atom_id res chain seq x y z
N MET A 1 -27.88 23.56 11.48
CA MET A 1 -26.52 23.22 11.94
C MET A 1 -26.44 21.71 12.07
N LEU A 2 -25.68 21.02 11.21
CA LEU A 2 -25.41 19.59 11.38
C LEU A 2 -24.50 19.44 12.60
N SER A 3 -25.01 18.85 13.67
CA SER A 3 -24.21 18.60 14.89
C SER A 3 -23.15 17.55 14.59
N ILE A 4 -21.93 17.77 15.06
CA ILE A 4 -20.79 16.83 14.97
C ILE A 4 -21.18 15.45 15.53
N LEU A 5 -22.16 15.38 16.44
CA LEU A 5 -22.75 14.15 16.98
C LEU A 5 -23.48 13.28 15.93
N GLN A 6 -23.90 13.82 14.78
CA GLN A 6 -24.50 13.04 13.69
C GLN A 6 -23.45 12.44 12.74
N ALA A 7 -22.23 12.99 12.73
CA ALA A 7 -21.07 12.38 12.11
C ALA A 7 -20.39 11.51 13.16
N GLY A 8 -20.90 10.29 13.37
CA GLY A 8 -20.33 9.35 14.33
C GLY A 8 -18.80 9.30 14.20
N VAL A 9 -18.10 9.66 15.28
CA VAL A 9 -16.63 9.63 15.30
C VAL A 9 -16.20 8.17 15.13
N PRO A 10 -15.40 7.84 14.09
CA PRO A 10 -14.89 6.48 13.93
C PRO A 10 -14.07 6.11 15.16
N GLY A 11 -14.49 5.06 15.87
CA GLY A 11 -13.85 4.61 17.10
C GLY A 11 -13.65 3.09 17.19
N GLY A 12 -14.16 2.35 16.20
CA GLY A 12 -14.15 0.90 16.18
C GLY A 12 -13.10 0.31 15.21
N PRO A 13 -13.34 -0.90 14.67
CA PRO A 13 -12.46 -1.57 13.71
C PRO A 13 -12.12 -0.74 12.47
N GLU A 14 -12.93 0.27 12.14
CA GLU A 14 -12.69 1.20 11.04
C GLU A 14 -11.34 1.91 11.18
N LEU A 15 -10.92 2.24 12.40
CA LEU A 15 -9.61 2.85 12.65
C LEU A 15 -8.46 1.89 12.33
N LEU A 16 -8.64 0.59 12.60
CA LEU A 16 -7.65 -0.42 12.24
C LEU A 16 -7.56 -0.56 10.73
N ILE A 17 -8.69 -0.60 10.03
CA ILE A 17 -8.73 -0.67 8.57
C ILE A 17 -8.02 0.54 7.95
N LEU A 18 -8.34 1.75 8.42
CA LEU A 18 -7.69 2.98 7.97
C LEU A 18 -6.19 2.97 8.27
N PHE A 19 -5.79 2.46 9.44
CA PHE A 19 -4.38 2.31 9.81
C PHE A 19 -3.65 1.37 8.84
N PHE A 20 -4.23 0.22 8.50
CA PHE A 20 -3.63 -0.73 7.56
C PHE A 20 -3.57 -0.16 6.13
N ILE A 21 -4.62 0.52 5.67
CA ILE A 21 -4.62 1.20 4.37
C ILE A 21 -3.53 2.28 4.36
N GLY A 22 -3.42 3.06 5.43
CA GLY A 22 -2.35 4.04 5.61
C GLY A 22 -0.98 3.38 5.55
N LEU A 23 -0.78 2.28 6.27
CA LEU A 23 0.48 1.54 6.30
C LEU A 23 0.88 1.04 4.90
N LEU A 24 -0.09 0.59 4.09
CA LEU A 24 0.13 0.13 2.73
C LEU A 24 0.75 1.20 1.81
N LEU A 25 0.51 2.48 2.10
CA LEU A 25 1.08 3.62 1.36
C LEU A 25 2.31 4.23 2.06
N VAL A 26 2.29 4.30 3.39
CA VAL A 26 3.36 4.88 4.20
C VAL A 26 4.65 4.07 4.05
N VAL A 27 4.56 2.73 4.02
CA VAL A 27 5.74 1.87 3.89
C VAL A 27 6.45 2.07 2.54
N PRO A 28 5.78 1.95 1.37
CA PRO A 28 6.40 2.26 0.08
C PRO A 28 6.96 3.68 0.00
N LEU A 29 6.28 4.65 0.59
CA LEU A 29 6.73 6.04 0.61
C LEU A 29 8.01 6.21 1.44
N ALA A 30 8.08 5.57 2.61
CA ALA A 30 9.28 5.59 3.45
C ALA A 30 10.46 4.93 2.72
N VAL A 31 10.26 3.77 2.10
CA VAL A 31 11.29 3.09 1.30
C VAL A 31 11.75 3.97 0.14
N ALA A 32 10.82 4.58 -0.60
CA ALA A 32 11.14 5.51 -1.69
C ALA A 32 11.98 6.70 -1.22
N PHE A 33 11.67 7.26 -0.04
CA PHE A 33 12.45 8.33 0.56
C PHE A 33 13.87 7.89 0.93
N PHE A 34 14.03 6.69 1.51
CA PHE A 34 15.35 6.14 1.81
C PHE A 34 16.18 5.90 0.55
N VAL A 35 15.58 5.29 -0.49
CA VAL A 35 16.23 5.06 -1.79
C VAL A 35 16.64 6.37 -2.44
N TYR A 36 15.76 7.38 -2.45
CA TYR A 36 16.08 8.70 -2.97
C TYR A 36 17.25 9.34 -2.22
N ARG A 37 17.24 9.30 -0.88
CA ARG A 37 18.33 9.84 -0.06
C ARG A 37 19.65 9.13 -0.30
N ASP A 38 19.63 7.80 -0.39
CA ASP A 38 20.83 7.01 -0.71
C ASP A 38 21.38 7.38 -2.10
N ALA A 39 20.51 7.42 -3.12
CA ALA A 39 20.89 7.81 -4.47
C ALA A 39 21.46 9.24 -4.55
N LYS A 40 20.88 10.19 -3.78
CA LYS A 40 21.43 11.54 -3.64
C LYS A 40 22.80 11.55 -2.97
N ARG A 41 23.00 10.78 -1.89
CA ARG A 41 24.30 10.65 -1.20
C ARG A 41 25.38 10.09 -2.11
N ARG A 42 25.00 9.23 -3.06
CA ARG A 42 25.88 8.65 -4.09
C ARG A 42 26.03 9.51 -5.34
N ASN A 43 25.53 10.75 -5.33
CA ASN A 43 25.62 11.71 -6.44
C ASN A 43 25.00 11.21 -7.76
N SER A 44 23.95 10.38 -7.68
CA SER A 44 23.26 9.86 -8.86
C SER A 44 22.46 10.94 -9.58
N ARG A 45 22.67 11.09 -10.90
CA ARG A 45 21.88 11.97 -11.79
C ARG A 45 20.39 11.56 -11.84
N HIS A 46 20.07 10.32 -11.49
CA HIS A 46 18.73 9.74 -11.60
C HIS A 46 18.10 9.46 -10.23
N ALA A 47 18.52 10.15 -9.16
CA ALA A 47 18.02 9.91 -7.80
C ALA A 47 16.49 9.96 -7.69
N LEU A 48 15.84 10.86 -8.44
CA LEU A 48 14.37 10.97 -8.47
C LEU A 48 13.72 9.77 -9.15
N ALA A 49 14.30 9.26 -10.25
CA ALA A 49 13.81 8.05 -10.92
C ALA A 49 13.90 6.83 -10.01
N TRP A 50 14.98 6.69 -9.23
CA TRP A 50 15.12 5.62 -8.24
C TRP A 50 14.05 5.70 -7.14
N GLY A 51 13.77 6.89 -6.62
CA GLY A 51 12.71 7.08 -5.63
C GLY A 51 11.32 6.74 -6.18
N ILE A 52 10.98 7.23 -7.38
CA ILE A 52 9.70 6.91 -8.03
C ILE A 52 9.59 5.42 -8.32
N GLY A 53 10.65 4.80 -8.84
CA GLY A 53 10.69 3.37 -9.12
C GLY A 53 10.47 2.52 -7.87
N ALA A 54 11.09 2.90 -6.75
CA ALA A 54 10.88 2.24 -5.46
C ALA A 54 9.44 2.38 -4.96
N PHE A 55 8.83 3.57 -5.07
CA PHE A 55 7.44 3.79 -4.69
C PHE A 55 6.48 2.97 -5.55
N LEU A 56 6.59 3.11 -6.88
CA LEU A 56 5.73 2.41 -7.83
C LEU A 56 5.91 0.89 -7.72
N GLY A 57 7.15 0.40 -7.58
CA GLY A 57 7.40 -1.02 -7.36
C GLY A 57 6.71 -1.54 -6.11
N GLY A 58 6.76 -0.79 -5.00
CA GLY A 58 6.06 -1.14 -3.76
C GLY A 58 4.54 -1.19 -3.92
N VAL A 59 3.94 -0.25 -4.66
CA VAL A 59 2.49 -0.20 -4.89
C VAL A 59 2.02 -1.25 -5.90
N ILE A 60 2.76 -1.43 -7.00
CA ILE A 60 2.39 -2.35 -8.10
C ILE A 60 2.30 -3.78 -7.60
N VAL A 61 3.21 -4.23 -6.73
CA VAL A 61 3.16 -5.59 -6.15
C VAL A 61 1.84 -5.85 -5.43
N TRP A 62 1.33 -4.88 -4.67
CA TRP A 62 0.03 -5.00 -4.01
C TRP A 62 -1.12 -5.03 -5.00
N ILE A 63 -1.10 -4.16 -6.02
CA ILE A 63 -2.13 -4.16 -7.07
C ILE A 63 -2.17 -5.53 -7.75
N LEU A 64 -1.02 -6.05 -8.18
CA LEU A 64 -0.93 -7.35 -8.83
C LEU A 64 -1.42 -8.47 -7.92
N TYR A 65 -1.02 -8.46 -6.64
CA TYR A 65 -1.53 -9.43 -5.66
C TYR A 65 -3.06 -9.40 -5.59
N PHE A 66 -3.68 -8.22 -5.46
CA PHE A 66 -5.14 -8.12 -5.37
C PHE A 66 -5.88 -8.43 -6.66
N VAL A 67 -5.28 -8.16 -7.82
CA VAL A 67 -5.88 -8.49 -9.12
C VAL A 67 -5.81 -9.99 -9.40
N VAL A 68 -4.66 -10.61 -9.14
CA VAL A 68 -4.38 -11.99 -9.52
C VAL A 68 -4.76 -13.00 -8.42
N ARG A 69 -4.91 -12.58 -7.16
CA ARG A 69 -5.21 -13.48 -6.02
C ARG A 69 -6.39 -14.42 -6.27
N ASP A 70 -7.42 -13.94 -6.95
CA ASP A 70 -8.67 -14.69 -7.11
C ASP A 70 -8.54 -15.73 -8.23
N GLU A 71 -7.64 -15.51 -9.20
CA GLU A 71 -7.31 -16.48 -10.26
C GLU A 71 -6.54 -17.69 -9.70
N VAL A 72 -5.73 -17.50 -8.66
CA VAL A 72 -4.92 -18.56 -8.04
C VAL A 72 -5.69 -19.34 -6.96
N GLY A 73 -6.69 -18.71 -6.33
CA GLY A 73 -7.41 -19.27 -5.17
C GLY A 73 -8.47 -20.34 -5.46
N SER A 74 -8.88 -20.53 -6.72
CA SER A 74 -10.05 -21.36 -7.10
C SER A 74 -9.78 -22.87 -7.26
N SER A 75 -8.77 -23.44 -6.59
CA SER A 75 -8.41 -24.87 -6.77
C SER A 75 -9.07 -25.85 -5.77
N GLY A 76 -10.06 -25.41 -4.96
CA GLY A 76 -10.44 -26.11 -3.73
C GLY A 76 -11.86 -26.66 -3.56
N THR A 77 -12.76 -26.62 -4.56
CA THR A 77 -14.19 -26.99 -4.33
C THR A 77 -14.76 -28.03 -5.30
N THR A 78 -13.93 -28.78 -6.02
CA THR A 78 -14.42 -29.86 -6.91
C THR A 78 -13.57 -31.13 -6.81
N ALA A 79 -13.50 -31.73 -5.61
CA ALA A 79 -13.20 -33.16 -5.47
C ALA A 79 -13.50 -33.64 -4.04
N SER A 80 -14.75 -34.03 -3.77
CA SER A 80 -15.13 -35.32 -3.16
C SER A 80 -16.60 -35.31 -2.73
N VAL A 81 -17.38 -36.08 -3.52
CA VAL A 81 -18.61 -36.85 -3.24
C VAL A 81 -19.44 -36.50 -2.01
#